data_AF-A0A520HP76-F1
#
_entry.id   AF-A0A520HP76-F1
#
_cell.length_a   1.000
_cell.length_b   1.000
_cell.length_c   1.000
_cell.angle_alpha   90.00
_cell.angle_beta   90.00
_cell.angle_gamma   90.00
#
_symmetry.space_group_name_H-M   'P 1'
#
loop_
_entity.id
_entity.type
_entity.pdbx_description
1 polymer ?
#
loop_
_entity_poly.entity_id
_entity_poly.type
_entity_poly.pdbx_seq_one_letter_code
_entity_poly.pdbx_strand_id
1 'polypeptide(L)'
;KTLNLKSALLIAIVSLSIACKRENPVKDHTVSTAKEFTSKFGAQKQIREINASTLPQTLSFLDGTKITFPAGSLTKGGVAVTGNVTVEVYEVLKRSAVLFSGANTNHASGAPLASDGFIFIDVKSNGISVDQNLAVPVKIAIPAKREGVTQLWVGVDQNNNPLVAAGNNQMGWQAPKPANGVGQREAGVTNAAFTFDFGNLGWINCDVFYNYSNPKTTVTVDVANNPGTFASFRGFSGETFVFFCAKGSNVAAQLYTPDGTGKVKSYDNMMPIGSEGRMLSFSIKDGKFYYAAQEITISANQNITLTLSETTEAAVQAAINSLDNY
;
A
#
# COMPACT_ATOMS: atom_id res chain seq x y z
N LYS A 1 -1.85 -9.91 78.91
CA LYS A 1 -2.96 -10.09 77.94
C LYS A 1 -2.36 -10.11 76.55
N THR A 2 -2.32 -11.31 75.98
CA THR A 2 -1.77 -11.67 74.68
C THR A 2 -2.68 -11.18 73.56
N LEU A 3 -2.16 -10.43 72.59
CA LEU A 3 -2.90 -10.14 71.36
C LEU A 3 -2.63 -11.24 70.34
N ASN A 4 -3.73 -11.84 69.92
CA ASN A 4 -3.84 -13.09 69.18
C ASN A 4 -3.83 -12.79 67.67
N LEU A 5 -2.92 -13.45 66.95
CA LEU A 5 -2.62 -13.24 65.54
C LEU A 5 -3.54 -14.12 64.68
N LYS A 6 -4.75 -13.66 64.32
CA LYS A 6 -5.60 -14.33 63.32
C LYS A 6 -6.44 -13.34 62.51
N SER A 7 -5.84 -12.78 61.45
CA SER A 7 -6.53 -12.29 60.25
C SER A 7 -5.48 -11.96 59.19
N ALA A 8 -5.01 -12.98 58.46
CA ALA A 8 -4.28 -12.77 57.23
C ALA A 8 -5.30 -12.55 56.10
N LEU A 9 -5.48 -11.30 55.71
CA LEU A 9 -6.27 -10.90 54.55
C LEU A 9 -5.46 -11.23 53.29
N LEU A 10 -5.82 -12.32 52.60
CA LEU A 10 -5.23 -12.71 51.33
C LEU A 10 -5.86 -11.87 50.22
N ILE A 11 -5.25 -10.74 49.85
CA ILE A 11 -5.61 -10.01 48.64
C ILE A 11 -4.91 -10.71 47.47
N ALA A 12 -5.65 -11.55 46.75
CA ALA A 12 -5.23 -12.13 45.49
C ALA A 12 -5.24 -11.03 44.41
N ILE A 13 -4.07 -10.47 44.11
CA ILE A 13 -3.86 -9.65 42.91
C ILE A 13 -3.85 -10.61 41.72
N VAL A 14 -4.99 -10.71 41.03
CA VAL A 14 -5.07 -11.37 39.71
C VAL A 14 -4.47 -10.39 38.71
N SER A 15 -3.15 -10.49 38.51
CA SER A 15 -2.46 -9.89 37.38
C SER A 15 -2.89 -10.64 36.11
N LEU A 16 -3.84 -10.06 35.37
CA LEU A 16 -4.17 -10.43 34.00
C LEU A 16 -2.90 -10.25 33.14
N SER A 17 -2.15 -11.34 32.98
CA SER A 17 -1.08 -11.44 32.00
C SER A 17 -1.70 -11.43 30.61
N ILE A 18 -1.62 -10.29 29.94
CA ILE A 18 -1.74 -10.20 28.49
C ILE A 18 -0.58 -11.01 27.93
N ALA A 19 -0.85 -12.27 27.59
CA ALA A 19 0.08 -13.14 26.92
C ALA A 19 0.23 -12.67 25.46
N CYS A 20 1.10 -11.67 25.24
CA CYS A 20 1.78 -11.57 23.96
C CYS A 20 2.54 -12.88 23.75
N LYS A 21 2.09 -13.72 22.82
CA LYS A 21 2.94 -14.77 22.26
C LYS A 21 4.16 -14.04 21.66
N ARG A 22 5.29 -14.04 22.36
CA ARG A 22 6.58 -13.74 21.75
C ARG A 22 6.84 -14.89 20.80
N GLU A 23 6.70 -14.63 19.50
CA GLU A 23 7.31 -15.48 18.49
C GLU A 23 8.81 -15.57 18.79
N ASN A 24 9.38 -16.75 18.52
CA ASN A 24 10.81 -17.02 18.71
C ASN A 24 11.66 -15.84 18.19
N PRO A 25 12.82 -15.52 18.79
CA PRO A 25 13.69 -14.48 18.27
C PRO A 25 13.96 -14.79 16.80
N VAL A 26 13.42 -13.94 15.91
CA VAL A 26 13.63 -14.01 14.48
C VAL A 26 15.14 -13.96 14.31
N LYS A 27 15.76 -15.06 13.85
CA LYS A 27 17.11 -14.98 13.27
C LYS A 27 17.05 -13.84 12.28
N ASP A 28 17.92 -12.84 12.42
CA ASP A 28 17.97 -11.68 11.53
C ASP A 28 18.15 -12.20 10.10
N HIS A 29 17.04 -12.40 9.40
CA HIS A 29 17.03 -13.00 8.08
C HIS A 29 17.53 -11.91 7.14
N THR A 30 18.75 -12.10 6.65
CA THR A 30 19.34 -11.21 5.65
C THR A 30 18.44 -11.22 4.42
N VAL A 31 17.93 -10.05 4.05
CA VAL A 31 17.07 -9.90 2.87
C VAL A 31 17.87 -10.28 1.63
N SER A 32 17.34 -11.23 0.86
CA SER A 32 18.01 -11.78 -0.32
C SER A 32 17.31 -11.47 -1.64
N THR A 33 16.00 -11.18 -1.59
CA THR A 33 15.18 -10.91 -2.78
C THR A 33 14.37 -9.62 -2.64
N ALA A 34 13.92 -9.07 -3.76
CA ALA A 34 12.97 -7.95 -3.79
C ALA A 34 11.67 -8.25 -3.02
N LYS A 35 11.17 -9.49 -3.07
CA LYS A 35 9.98 -9.91 -2.31
C LYS A 35 10.20 -9.84 -0.80
N GLU A 36 11.35 -10.32 -0.34
CA GLU A 36 11.71 -10.25 1.08
C GLU A 36 11.92 -8.81 1.52
N PHE A 37 12.57 -7.98 0.69
CA PHE A 37 12.73 -6.55 0.95
C PHE A 37 11.39 -5.87 1.13
N THR A 38 10.46 -6.09 0.18
CA THR A 38 9.14 -5.45 0.25
C THR A 38 8.27 -5.98 1.40
N SER A 39 8.46 -7.25 1.79
CA SER A 39 7.77 -7.81 2.95
C SER A 39 8.30 -7.26 4.28
N LYS A 40 9.62 -7.05 4.38
CA LYS A 40 10.28 -6.55 5.58
C LYS A 40 10.04 -5.06 5.80
N PHE A 41 10.14 -4.25 4.74
CA PHE A 41 10.12 -2.79 4.85
C PHE A 41 8.83 -2.13 4.36
N GLY A 42 8.01 -2.84 3.58
CA GLY A 42 6.73 -2.34 3.10
C GLY A 42 5.73 -2.11 4.23
N ALA A 43 4.52 -1.69 3.86
CA ALA A 43 3.44 -1.57 4.82
C ALA A 43 3.25 -2.89 5.58
N GLN A 44 3.15 -2.77 6.90
CA GLN A 44 3.04 -3.92 7.79
C GLN A 44 1.58 -4.28 8.00
N LYS A 45 1.31 -5.59 8.02
CA LYS A 45 -0.04 -6.11 8.26
C LYS A 45 -0.46 -5.83 9.69
N GLN A 46 -1.58 -5.13 9.85
CA GLN A 46 -2.23 -4.92 11.13
C GLN A 46 -3.43 -5.86 11.25
N ILE A 47 -3.49 -6.61 12.34
CA ILE A 47 -4.55 -7.58 12.60
C ILE A 47 -5.40 -7.08 13.78
N ARG A 48 -6.72 -7.16 13.63
CA ARG A 48 -7.71 -6.91 14.68
C ARG A 48 -8.77 -8.00 14.66
N GLU A 49 -9.35 -8.30 15.80
CA GLU A 49 -10.51 -9.18 15.91
C GLU A 49 -11.75 -8.34 16.21
N ILE A 50 -12.86 -8.65 15.54
CA ILE A 50 -14.19 -8.11 15.84
C ILE A 50 -15.19 -9.25 15.89
N ASN A 51 -16.30 -9.03 16.61
CA ASN A 51 -17.40 -9.97 16.63
C ASN A 51 -18.50 -9.47 15.68
N ALA A 52 -18.74 -10.20 14.59
CA ALA A 52 -19.71 -9.86 13.57
C ALA A 52 -21.15 -9.79 14.13
N SER A 53 -21.43 -10.50 15.23
CA SER A 53 -22.74 -10.49 15.89
C SER A 53 -23.00 -9.24 16.73
N THR A 54 -22.00 -8.37 16.94
CA THR A 54 -22.13 -7.13 17.74
C THR A 54 -21.75 -5.88 16.94
N LEU A 55 -21.79 -5.95 15.61
CA LEU A 55 -21.68 -4.78 14.74
C LEU A 55 -22.88 -3.82 14.98
N PRO A 56 -22.69 -2.49 14.88
CA PRO A 56 -21.53 -1.81 14.32
C PRO A 56 -20.31 -1.72 15.26
N GLN A 57 -19.11 -1.80 14.69
CA GLN A 57 -17.85 -1.58 15.42
C GLN A 57 -16.88 -0.73 14.61
N THR A 58 -16.13 0.15 15.29
CA THR A 58 -15.07 0.98 14.70
C THR A 58 -13.71 0.49 15.14
N LEU A 59 -12.82 0.24 14.18
CA LEU A 59 -11.42 -0.07 14.40
C LEU A 59 -10.54 1.14 14.09
N SER A 60 -9.48 1.32 14.87
CA SER A 60 -8.42 2.31 14.60
C SER A 60 -7.08 1.62 14.37
N PHE A 61 -6.34 2.11 13.38
CA PHE A 61 -5.05 1.56 12.94
C PHE A 61 -3.91 2.54 13.20
N LEU A 62 -2.67 2.05 13.10
CA LEU A 62 -1.47 2.73 13.57
C LEU A 62 -1.24 4.09 12.90
N ASP A 63 -1.48 4.21 11.59
CA ASP A 63 -1.26 5.45 10.86
C ASP A 63 -2.51 6.36 10.84
N GLY A 64 -3.53 6.02 11.65
CA GLY A 64 -4.70 6.86 11.91
C GLY A 64 -5.93 6.51 11.08
N THR A 65 -5.86 5.54 10.17
CA THR A 65 -7.05 5.06 9.47
C THR A 65 -8.08 4.52 10.47
N LYS A 66 -9.35 4.84 10.24
CA LYS A 66 -10.48 4.27 10.98
C LYS A 66 -11.43 3.58 10.02
N ILE A 67 -11.90 2.39 10.41
CA ILE A 67 -12.86 1.62 9.61
C ILE A 67 -14.02 1.23 10.52
N THR A 68 -15.23 1.63 10.14
CA THR A 68 -16.48 1.24 10.80
C THR A 68 -17.18 0.18 9.98
N PHE A 69 -17.36 -0.99 10.58
CA PHE A 69 -18.12 -2.10 10.02
C PHE A 69 -19.55 -2.01 10.52
N PRO A 70 -20.55 -1.72 9.67
CA PRO A 70 -21.95 -1.70 10.08
C PRO A 70 -22.53 -3.11 10.21
N ALA A 71 -23.64 -3.22 10.94
CA ALA A 71 -24.41 -4.46 11.00
C ALA A 71 -24.80 -4.93 9.59
N GLY A 72 -24.70 -6.24 9.35
CA GLY A 72 -25.04 -6.84 8.05
C GLY A 72 -24.02 -6.62 6.93
N SER A 73 -22.87 -5.97 7.17
CA SER A 73 -21.85 -5.74 6.14
C SER A 73 -21.14 -7.01 5.67
N LEU A 74 -20.96 -8.00 6.55
CA LEU A 74 -20.11 -9.16 6.31
C LEU A 74 -20.94 -10.38 5.90
N THR A 75 -20.72 -10.85 4.67
CA THR A 75 -21.32 -12.08 4.14
C THR A 75 -20.26 -13.01 3.56
N LYS A 76 -20.58 -14.30 3.45
CA LYS A 76 -19.81 -15.28 2.68
C LYS A 76 -20.76 -16.06 1.78
N GLY A 77 -20.57 -15.94 0.46
CA GLY A 77 -21.52 -16.50 -0.51
C GLY A 77 -22.93 -15.94 -0.32
N GLY A 78 -23.05 -14.68 0.11
CA GLY A 78 -24.33 -14.04 0.42
C GLY A 78 -24.96 -14.42 1.77
N VAL A 79 -24.36 -15.36 2.52
CA VAL A 79 -24.84 -15.74 3.85
C VAL A 79 -24.17 -14.88 4.91
N ALA A 80 -24.94 -14.36 5.87
CA ALA A 80 -24.40 -13.53 6.95
C ALA A 80 -23.31 -14.25 7.75
N VAL A 81 -22.18 -13.57 7.96
CA VAL A 81 -21.11 -14.05 8.83
C VAL A 81 -21.45 -13.70 10.27
N THR A 82 -21.29 -14.67 11.18
CA THR A 82 -21.55 -14.51 12.62
C THR A 82 -20.32 -14.88 13.45
N GLY A 83 -20.22 -14.36 14.66
CA GLY A 83 -19.11 -14.67 15.58
C GLY A 83 -17.83 -13.91 15.25
N ASN A 84 -16.69 -14.43 15.71
CA ASN A 84 -15.41 -13.73 15.59
C ASN A 84 -14.88 -13.77 14.15
N VAL A 85 -14.42 -12.62 13.67
CA VAL A 85 -13.72 -12.47 12.40
C VAL A 85 -12.42 -11.70 12.61
N THR A 86 -11.46 -11.95 11.72
CA THR A 86 -10.18 -11.26 11.69
C THR A 86 -10.21 -10.19 10.61
N VAL A 87 -9.87 -8.95 10.98
CA VAL A 87 -9.68 -7.85 10.04
C VAL A 87 -8.18 -7.64 9.83
N GLU A 88 -7.73 -7.73 8.58
CA GLU A 88 -6.36 -7.50 8.16
C GLU A 88 -6.28 -6.19 7.37
N VAL A 89 -5.41 -5.27 7.80
CA VAL A 89 -5.22 -3.97 7.14
C VAL A 89 -3.75 -3.70 6.85
N TYR A 90 -3.49 -3.10 5.70
CA TYR A 90 -2.22 -2.45 5.38
C TYR A 90 -2.48 -0.96 5.16
N GLU A 91 -1.62 -0.10 5.71
CA GLU A 91 -1.69 1.35 5.51
C GLU A 91 -0.46 1.81 4.70
N VAL A 92 -0.69 2.51 3.60
CA VAL A 92 0.35 3.05 2.71
C VAL A 92 0.11 4.56 2.56
N LEU A 93 0.47 5.31 3.60
CA LEU A 93 0.20 6.75 3.68
C LEU A 93 1.42 7.64 3.42
N LYS A 94 2.57 7.06 3.06
CA LYS A 94 3.83 7.78 2.78
C LYS A 94 4.42 7.30 1.46
N ARG A 95 5.21 8.15 0.79
CA ARG A 95 5.85 7.79 -0.48
C ARG A 95 6.81 6.62 -0.30
N SER A 96 7.60 6.64 0.76
CA SER A 96 8.49 5.54 1.14
C SER A 96 7.73 4.22 1.27
N ALA A 97 6.56 4.24 1.92
CA ALA A 97 5.71 3.06 2.07
C ALA A 97 5.20 2.53 0.71
N VAL A 98 4.96 3.38 -0.30
CA VAL A 98 4.61 2.94 -1.66
C VAL A 98 5.76 2.12 -2.27
N LEU A 99 6.97 2.68 -2.26
CA LEU A 99 8.16 2.04 -2.84
C LEU A 99 8.54 0.77 -2.07
N PHE A 100 8.57 0.84 -0.74
CA PHE A 100 8.87 -0.32 0.09
C PHE A 100 7.82 -1.41 -0.04
N SER A 101 6.57 -1.09 -0.34
CA SER A 101 5.56 -2.13 -0.58
C SER A 101 5.67 -2.75 -1.98
N GLY A 102 6.55 -2.26 -2.86
CA GLY A 102 6.57 -2.64 -4.28
C GLY A 102 5.23 -2.32 -4.97
N ALA A 103 4.58 -1.25 -4.53
CA ALA A 103 3.33 -0.73 -5.07
C ALA A 103 3.62 0.47 -5.99
N ASN A 104 2.57 1.15 -6.46
CA ASN A 104 2.72 2.36 -7.27
C ASN A 104 1.48 3.26 -7.18
N THR A 105 1.57 4.44 -7.80
CA THR A 105 0.50 5.44 -7.89
C THR A 105 0.06 5.66 -9.35
N ASN A 106 0.04 4.62 -10.18
CA ASN A 106 -0.43 4.71 -11.55
C ASN A 106 -1.92 4.36 -11.63
N HIS A 107 -2.70 5.22 -12.27
CA HIS A 107 -4.01 4.85 -12.78
C HIS A 107 -3.86 3.69 -13.79
N ALA A 108 -4.89 2.87 -13.99
CA ALA A 108 -4.88 1.74 -14.93
C ALA A 108 -4.65 2.17 -16.39
N SER A 109 -4.91 3.45 -16.73
CA SER A 109 -4.53 4.03 -18.02
C SER A 109 -3.04 4.40 -18.12
N GLY A 110 -2.30 4.35 -17.01
CA GLY A 110 -0.91 4.77 -16.90
C GLY A 110 -0.67 6.20 -16.42
N ALA A 111 -1.72 7.00 -16.23
CA ALA A 111 -1.58 8.35 -15.73
C ALA A 111 -1.09 8.34 -14.27
N PRO A 112 -0.06 9.12 -13.90
CA PRO A 112 0.38 9.24 -12.52
C PRO A 112 -0.69 9.89 -11.62
N LEU A 113 -0.78 9.42 -10.39
CA LEU A 113 -1.64 9.92 -9.35
C LEU A 113 -0.81 10.55 -8.22
N ALA A 114 -1.27 11.70 -7.72
CA ALA A 114 -0.74 12.35 -6.54
C ALA A 114 -1.51 11.84 -5.32
N SER A 115 -0.79 11.17 -4.41
CA SER A 115 -1.43 10.31 -3.43
C SER A 115 -1.73 10.96 -2.08
N ASP A 116 -2.98 10.87 -1.63
CA ASP A 116 -3.37 11.14 -0.25
C ASP A 116 -3.28 9.88 0.63
N GLY A 117 -3.08 8.72 0.01
CA GLY A 117 -2.78 7.45 0.65
C GLY A 117 -3.76 6.35 0.28
N PHE A 118 -3.29 5.10 0.39
CA PHE A 118 -4.11 3.92 0.16
C PHE A 118 -3.96 2.87 1.24
N ILE A 119 -4.96 2.01 1.31
CA ILE A 119 -5.04 0.91 2.25
C ILE A 119 -5.41 -0.38 1.53
N PHE A 120 -5.12 -1.50 2.19
CA PHE A 120 -5.75 -2.78 1.87
C PHE A 120 -6.59 -3.22 3.06
N ILE A 121 -7.79 -3.76 2.81
CA ILE A 121 -8.64 -4.36 3.83
C ILE A 121 -9.03 -5.76 3.39
N ASP A 122 -8.81 -6.76 4.24
CA ASP A 122 -9.44 -8.08 4.13
C ASP A 122 -10.09 -8.45 5.45
N VAL A 123 -11.19 -9.20 5.39
CA VAL A 123 -11.89 -9.71 6.57
C VAL A 123 -12.05 -11.20 6.40
N LYS A 124 -11.65 -11.98 7.41
CA LYS A 124 -11.64 -13.44 7.38
C LYS A 124 -12.52 -14.03 8.46
N SER A 125 -13.37 -14.98 8.08
CA SER A 125 -14.07 -15.86 9.00
C SER A 125 -13.45 -17.26 8.89
N ASN A 126 -13.01 -17.83 10.01
CA ASN A 126 -12.32 -19.13 10.04
C ASN A 126 -11.14 -19.22 9.05
N GLY A 127 -10.38 -18.13 8.92
CA GLY A 127 -9.23 -18.04 8.01
C GLY A 127 -9.57 -17.85 6.53
N ILE A 128 -10.85 -17.79 6.15
CA ILE A 128 -11.30 -17.61 4.77
C ILE A 128 -11.85 -16.19 4.61
N SER A 129 -11.40 -15.48 3.56
CA SER A 129 -11.90 -14.13 3.25
C SER A 129 -13.41 -14.13 3.02
N VAL A 130 -14.09 -13.13 3.56
CA VAL A 130 -15.52 -12.86 3.32
C VAL A 130 -15.73 -12.38 1.88
N ASP A 131 -16.97 -12.13 1.48
CA ASP A 131 -17.29 -11.56 0.17
C ASP A 131 -16.63 -10.17 0.04
N GLN A 132 -15.91 -9.96 -1.06
CA GLN A 132 -15.26 -8.66 -1.31
C GLN A 132 -16.29 -7.56 -1.55
N ASN A 133 -17.43 -7.88 -2.16
CA ASN A 133 -18.54 -6.96 -2.34
C ASN A 133 -19.44 -7.05 -1.10
N LEU A 134 -19.39 -6.01 -0.27
CA LEU A 134 -20.10 -5.97 1.00
C LEU A 134 -21.58 -5.67 0.79
N ALA A 135 -22.45 -6.41 1.49
CA ALA A 135 -23.90 -6.16 1.49
C ALA A 135 -24.26 -4.76 2.01
N VAL A 136 -23.51 -4.28 3.01
CA VAL A 136 -23.57 -2.92 3.54
C VAL A 136 -22.16 -2.32 3.51
N PRO A 137 -21.95 -1.15 2.90
CA PRO A 137 -20.64 -0.50 2.82
C PRO A 137 -20.02 -0.25 4.19
N VAL A 138 -18.70 -0.39 4.29
CA VAL A 138 -17.95 0.10 5.46
C VAL A 138 -17.78 1.61 5.37
N LYS A 139 -17.73 2.29 6.51
CA LYS A 139 -17.31 3.69 6.57
C LYS A 139 -15.82 3.76 6.85
N ILE A 140 -15.06 4.41 5.98
CA ILE A 140 -13.61 4.54 6.06
C ILE A 140 -13.27 6.01 6.30
N ALA A 141 -12.31 6.27 7.18
CA ALA A 141 -11.68 7.58 7.36
C ALA A 141 -10.16 7.43 7.26
N ILE A 142 -9.56 8.02 6.21
CA ILE A 142 -8.11 8.09 6.02
C ILE A 142 -7.63 9.50 6.40
N PRO A 143 -6.60 9.66 7.25
CA PRO A 143 -6.08 10.98 7.62
C PRO A 143 -5.71 11.83 6.41
N ALA A 144 -6.23 13.05 6.35
CA ALA A 144 -5.96 13.98 5.28
C ALA A 144 -4.75 14.86 5.61
N LYS A 145 -3.86 15.06 4.62
CA LYS A 145 -2.69 15.95 4.73
C LYS A 145 -2.88 17.30 4.05
N ARG A 146 -4.01 17.46 3.36
CA ARG A 146 -4.42 18.67 2.65
C ARG A 146 -5.93 18.79 2.75
N GLU A 147 -6.44 19.98 2.49
CA GLU A 147 -7.87 20.24 2.33
C GLU A 147 -8.37 19.84 0.93
N GLY A 148 -9.69 19.93 0.74
CA GLY A 148 -10.37 19.76 -0.53
C GLY A 148 -10.96 18.37 -0.74
N VAL A 149 -10.96 17.92 -1.99
CA VAL A 149 -11.56 16.64 -2.42
C VAL A 149 -10.46 15.73 -2.94
N THR A 150 -10.61 14.43 -2.70
CA THR A 150 -9.82 13.35 -3.30
C THR A 150 -10.71 12.45 -4.14
N GLN A 151 -10.14 11.70 -5.08
CA GLN A 151 -10.87 10.67 -5.83
C GLN A 151 -10.57 9.30 -5.24
N LEU A 152 -11.59 8.44 -5.26
CA LEU A 152 -11.53 7.10 -4.73
C LEU A 152 -11.23 6.11 -5.85
N TRP A 153 -10.33 5.16 -5.57
CA TRP A 153 -9.92 4.13 -6.53
C TRP A 153 -9.89 2.76 -5.88
N VAL A 154 -10.01 1.73 -6.73
CA VAL A 154 -9.77 0.33 -6.36
C VAL A 154 -8.55 -0.20 -7.09
N GLY A 155 -7.77 -1.05 -6.42
CA GLY A 155 -6.62 -1.70 -7.03
C GLY A 155 -7.05 -2.84 -7.94
N VAL A 156 -6.50 -2.86 -9.15
CA VAL A 156 -6.71 -3.92 -10.14
C VAL A 156 -5.42 -4.43 -10.76
N ASP A 157 -5.50 -5.63 -11.34
CA ASP A 157 -4.50 -6.18 -12.23
C ASP A 157 -4.62 -5.58 -13.66
N GLN A 158 -3.69 -5.96 -14.54
CA GLN A 158 -3.65 -5.55 -15.95
C GLN A 158 -4.87 -5.99 -16.78
N ASN A 159 -5.69 -6.91 -16.27
CA ASN A 159 -6.92 -7.39 -16.90
C ASN A 159 -8.17 -6.74 -16.29
N ASN A 160 -8.00 -5.72 -15.44
CA ASN A 160 -9.05 -5.04 -14.68
C ASN A 160 -9.79 -5.94 -13.67
N ASN A 161 -9.20 -7.05 -13.24
CA ASN A 161 -9.71 -7.86 -12.13
C ASN A 161 -9.26 -7.27 -10.79
N PRO A 162 -9.98 -7.53 -9.69
CA PRO A 162 -9.53 -7.15 -8.35
C PRO A 162 -8.09 -7.60 -8.10
N LEU A 163 -7.24 -6.68 -7.65
CA LEU A 163 -5.81 -6.95 -7.52
C LEU A 163 -5.55 -8.00 -6.43
N VAL A 164 -4.97 -9.13 -6.85
CA VAL A 164 -4.38 -10.14 -5.97
C VAL A 164 -2.89 -10.18 -6.21
N ALA A 165 -2.09 -10.20 -5.14
CA ALA A 165 -0.65 -10.24 -5.26
C ALA A 165 -0.19 -11.60 -5.82
N ALA A 166 0.42 -11.58 -7.01
CA ALA A 166 0.91 -12.76 -7.73
C ALA A 166 2.05 -12.37 -8.68
N GLY A 167 2.85 -13.34 -9.12
CA GLY A 167 4.07 -13.11 -9.93
C GLY A 167 3.82 -12.29 -11.19
N ASN A 168 2.76 -12.60 -11.93
CA ASN A 168 2.43 -11.96 -13.20
C ASN A 168 1.51 -10.73 -13.05
N ASN A 169 1.19 -10.30 -11.83
CA ASN A 169 0.23 -9.23 -11.61
C ASN A 169 0.94 -7.91 -11.36
N GLN A 170 0.44 -6.86 -11.99
CA GLN A 170 0.89 -5.50 -11.75
C GLN A 170 -0.29 -4.64 -11.28
N MET A 171 -0.02 -3.77 -10.31
CA MET A 171 -1.03 -2.88 -9.74
C MET A 171 -1.31 -1.70 -10.66
N GLY A 172 -2.59 -1.45 -10.90
CA GLY A 172 -3.12 -0.18 -11.39
C GLY A 172 -4.34 0.25 -10.57
N TRP A 173 -4.62 1.55 -10.54
CA TRP A 173 -5.78 2.12 -9.86
C TRP A 173 -6.89 2.41 -10.87
N GLN A 174 -8.11 1.97 -10.60
CA GLN A 174 -9.27 2.29 -11.43
C GLN A 174 -10.43 2.80 -10.60
N ALA A 175 -11.35 3.50 -11.25
CA ALA A 175 -12.51 4.02 -10.56
C ALA A 175 -13.37 2.87 -10.01
N PRO A 176 -13.92 2.97 -8.78
CA PRO A 176 -14.74 1.92 -8.19
C PRO A 176 -15.97 1.66 -9.06
N LYS A 177 -16.38 0.39 -9.12
CA LYS A 177 -17.70 0.01 -9.64
C LYS A 177 -18.70 0.12 -8.48
N PRO A 178 -19.95 0.58 -8.73
CA PRO A 178 -20.95 0.60 -7.67
C PRO A 178 -21.12 -0.80 -7.06
N ALA A 179 -21.05 -0.90 -5.75
CA ALA A 179 -21.30 -2.11 -4.99
C ALA A 179 -22.57 -1.90 -4.15
N ASN A 180 -23.61 -2.71 -4.40
CA ASN A 180 -24.88 -2.68 -3.68
C ASN A 180 -25.48 -1.26 -3.54
N GLY A 181 -25.44 -0.48 -4.63
CA GLY A 181 -26.00 0.88 -4.68
C GLY A 181 -25.07 2.00 -4.21
N VAL A 182 -23.87 1.68 -3.72
CA VAL A 182 -22.85 2.68 -3.35
C VAL A 182 -21.75 2.73 -4.38
N GLY A 183 -21.63 3.90 -5.01
CA GLY A 183 -20.63 4.21 -6.03
C GLY A 183 -19.97 5.56 -5.75
N GLN A 184 -19.64 5.85 -4.48
CA GLN A 184 -18.86 7.05 -4.16
C GLN A 184 -17.54 7.01 -4.92
N ARG A 185 -17.25 8.10 -5.63
CA ARG A 185 -16.03 8.26 -6.44
C ARG A 185 -15.10 9.30 -5.88
N GLU A 186 -15.56 10.09 -4.93
CA GLU A 186 -14.83 11.23 -4.37
C GLU A 186 -15.19 11.38 -2.90
N ALA A 187 -14.26 11.94 -2.13
CA ALA A 187 -14.45 12.24 -0.73
C ALA A 187 -13.87 13.62 -0.41
N GLY A 188 -14.64 14.43 0.31
CA GLY A 188 -14.15 15.68 0.89
C GLY A 188 -13.48 15.45 2.24
N VAL A 189 -12.62 16.38 2.65
CA VAL A 189 -12.07 16.39 4.01
C VAL A 189 -13.16 16.74 5.01
N THR A 190 -13.26 15.96 6.08
CA THR A 190 -14.10 16.25 7.25
C THR A 190 -13.34 15.79 8.48
N ASN A 191 -13.20 16.66 9.49
CA ASN A 191 -12.44 16.38 10.72
C ASN A 191 -11.01 15.86 10.44
N ALA A 192 -10.29 16.54 9.53
CA ALA A 192 -8.93 16.19 9.09
C ALA A 192 -8.78 14.77 8.50
N ALA A 193 -9.84 14.21 7.91
CA ALA A 193 -9.81 12.92 7.22
C ALA A 193 -10.68 12.92 5.96
N PHE A 194 -10.27 12.17 4.95
CA PHE A 194 -11.15 11.76 3.84
C PHE A 194 -12.07 10.66 4.36
N THR A 195 -13.35 11.00 4.53
CA THR A 195 -14.36 10.07 5.08
C THR A 195 -15.38 9.70 4.03
N PHE A 196 -15.58 8.39 3.81
CA PHE A 196 -16.46 7.89 2.75
C PHE A 196 -17.03 6.50 3.09
N ASP A 197 -18.12 6.15 2.44
CA ASP A 197 -18.71 4.80 2.51
C ASP A 197 -18.23 3.99 1.31
N PHE A 198 -17.74 2.77 1.55
CA PHE A 198 -17.11 1.95 0.53
C PHE A 198 -17.59 0.50 0.58
N GLY A 199 -18.11 0.01 -0.55
CA GLY A 199 -18.76 -1.31 -0.64
C GLY A 199 -17.83 -2.45 -1.04
N ASN A 200 -16.54 -2.18 -1.29
CA ASN A 200 -15.59 -3.20 -1.72
C ASN A 200 -14.43 -3.31 -0.73
N LEU A 201 -14.13 -4.53 -0.28
CA LEU A 201 -12.86 -4.87 0.35
C LEU A 201 -11.75 -4.99 -0.70
N GLY A 202 -10.50 -5.06 -0.25
CA GLY A 202 -9.31 -5.08 -1.09
C GLY A 202 -8.52 -3.78 -1.00
N TRP A 203 -7.84 -3.41 -2.10
CA TRP A 203 -7.06 -2.18 -2.20
C TRP A 203 -7.96 -0.99 -2.50
N ILE A 204 -7.87 0.05 -1.66
CA ILE A 204 -8.68 1.27 -1.73
C ILE A 204 -7.74 2.46 -1.63
N ASN A 205 -7.90 3.43 -2.52
CA ASN A 205 -6.96 4.54 -2.65
C ASN A 205 -7.68 5.89 -2.70
N CYS A 206 -7.10 6.91 -2.06
CA CYS A 206 -7.50 8.30 -2.08
C CYS A 206 -6.42 9.11 -2.81
N ASP A 207 -6.61 9.35 -4.10
CA ASP A 207 -5.63 10.08 -4.91
C ASP A 207 -6.32 11.04 -5.89
N VAL A 208 -5.54 11.98 -6.45
CA VAL A 208 -5.97 12.84 -7.56
C VAL A 208 -5.00 12.71 -8.74
N PHE A 209 -5.47 12.96 -9.96
CA PHE A 209 -4.57 12.95 -11.12
C PHE A 209 -3.47 14.01 -10.99
N TYR A 210 -2.23 13.60 -11.20
CA TYR A 210 -1.07 14.48 -11.12
C TYR A 210 -0.79 15.16 -12.46
N ASN A 211 -0.70 16.50 -12.47
CA ASN A 211 -0.41 17.31 -13.66
C ASN A 211 -1.21 16.89 -14.90
N TYR A 212 -2.50 16.63 -14.70
CA TYR A 212 -3.37 16.02 -15.72
C TYR A 212 -3.49 16.86 -16.99
N SER A 213 -3.48 18.19 -16.87
CA SER A 213 -3.58 19.12 -18.00
C SER A 213 -2.28 19.30 -18.81
N ASN A 214 -1.12 18.91 -18.28
CA ASN A 214 0.15 19.07 -18.99
C ASN A 214 0.17 18.23 -20.28
N PRO A 215 0.87 18.67 -21.34
CA PRO A 215 1.20 17.82 -22.48
C PRO A 215 1.84 16.50 -22.01
N LYS A 216 1.55 15.40 -22.72
CA LYS A 216 1.98 14.06 -22.31
C LYS A 216 3.05 13.49 -23.24
N THR A 217 3.86 12.60 -22.69
CA THR A 217 4.93 11.88 -23.40
C THR A 217 5.08 10.45 -22.87
N THR A 218 5.76 9.62 -23.65
CA THR A 218 6.39 8.39 -23.13
C THR A 218 7.77 8.72 -22.58
N VAL A 219 8.11 8.15 -21.42
CA VAL A 219 9.47 8.17 -20.87
C VAL A 219 10.02 6.76 -20.93
N THR A 220 11.24 6.63 -21.44
CA THR A 220 11.97 5.35 -21.54
C THR A 220 13.18 5.37 -20.61
N VAL A 221 13.44 4.24 -19.95
CA VAL A 221 14.56 4.08 -19.01
C VAL A 221 15.34 2.83 -19.37
N ASP A 222 16.62 3.01 -19.66
CA ASP A 222 17.61 1.95 -19.83
C ASP A 222 18.36 1.72 -18.51
N VAL A 223 18.18 0.55 -17.91
CA VAL A 223 18.94 0.12 -16.73
C VAL A 223 20.12 -0.71 -17.22
N ALA A 224 21.20 -0.01 -17.62
CA ALA A 224 22.27 -0.55 -18.46
C ALA A 224 22.96 -1.80 -17.90
N ASN A 225 23.05 -1.92 -16.58
CA ASN A 225 23.66 -3.04 -15.86
C ASN A 225 22.69 -3.71 -14.88
N ASN A 226 21.42 -3.85 -15.28
CA ASN A 226 20.40 -4.51 -14.48
C ASN A 226 20.86 -5.93 -14.07
N PRO A 227 21.04 -6.21 -12.77
CA PRO A 227 21.47 -7.53 -12.30
C PRO A 227 20.37 -8.60 -12.41
N GLY A 228 19.11 -8.22 -12.60
CA GLY A 228 17.96 -9.13 -12.66
C GLY A 228 16.93 -8.74 -13.72
N THR A 229 15.67 -9.02 -13.42
CA THR A 229 14.50 -8.69 -14.25
C THR A 229 13.64 -7.64 -13.55
N PHE A 230 12.80 -6.96 -14.31
CA PHE A 230 11.92 -5.93 -13.74
C PHE A 230 10.84 -6.54 -12.85
N ALA A 231 10.68 -5.94 -11.67
CA ALA A 231 9.85 -6.47 -10.62
C ALA A 231 8.37 -6.17 -10.84
N SER A 232 7.53 -7.16 -10.53
CA SER A 232 6.07 -7.02 -10.48
C SER A 232 5.61 -6.51 -9.11
N PHE A 233 4.30 -6.40 -8.94
CA PHE A 233 3.70 -5.93 -7.69
C PHE A 233 4.23 -6.72 -6.48
N ARG A 234 4.70 -5.99 -5.45
CA ARG A 234 5.36 -6.52 -4.23
C ARG A 234 6.56 -7.43 -4.50
N GLY A 235 7.17 -7.33 -5.68
CA GLY A 235 8.32 -8.15 -6.05
C GLY A 235 8.02 -9.65 -6.09
N PHE A 236 6.78 -10.07 -6.41
CA PHE A 236 6.46 -11.49 -6.51
C PHE A 236 7.23 -12.20 -7.64
N SER A 237 7.59 -11.47 -8.69
CA SER A 237 8.62 -11.84 -9.66
C SER A 237 9.53 -10.66 -9.92
N GLY A 238 10.76 -10.95 -10.34
CA GLY A 238 11.76 -9.94 -10.67
C GLY A 238 12.34 -9.24 -9.45
N GLU A 239 13.42 -8.50 -9.70
CA GLU A 239 14.32 -7.99 -8.67
C GLU A 239 14.45 -6.46 -8.70
N THR A 240 14.20 -5.85 -9.86
CA THR A 240 14.48 -4.43 -10.13
C THR A 240 13.22 -3.60 -10.27
N PHE A 241 13.06 -2.59 -9.44
CA PHE A 241 12.02 -1.59 -9.60
C PHE A 241 12.58 -0.32 -10.24
N VAL A 242 11.79 0.32 -11.11
CA VAL A 242 12.07 1.65 -11.66
C VAL A 242 10.90 2.56 -11.34
N PHE A 243 11.17 3.74 -10.78
CA PHE A 243 10.16 4.70 -10.36
C PHE A 243 10.50 6.12 -10.81
N PHE A 244 9.47 6.85 -11.23
CA PHE A 244 9.46 8.30 -11.19
C PHE A 244 8.80 8.77 -9.89
N CYS A 245 9.52 9.54 -9.08
CA CYS A 245 9.00 10.20 -7.90
C CYS A 245 8.92 11.70 -8.13
N ALA A 246 7.72 12.29 -8.15
CA ALA A 246 7.56 13.72 -8.41
C ALA A 246 8.03 14.56 -7.20
N LYS A 247 8.67 15.70 -7.50
CA LYS A 247 9.05 16.68 -6.49
C LYS A 247 7.83 17.47 -6.03
N GLY A 248 7.69 17.67 -4.71
CA GLY A 248 6.60 18.45 -4.11
C GLY A 248 5.19 17.84 -4.22
N SER A 249 5.04 16.61 -4.71
CA SER A 249 3.76 15.92 -4.83
C SER A 249 3.95 14.43 -4.61
N ASN A 250 3.09 13.77 -3.81
CA ASN A 250 3.25 12.37 -3.41
C ASN A 250 2.96 11.37 -4.56
N VAL A 251 3.78 11.40 -5.60
CA VAL A 251 3.73 10.52 -6.76
C VAL A 251 4.90 9.54 -6.66
N ALA A 252 4.62 8.27 -6.85
CA ALA A 252 5.58 7.19 -7.05
C ALA A 252 5.07 6.31 -8.21
N ALA A 253 5.37 6.74 -9.43
CA ALA A 253 4.91 6.09 -10.65
C ALA A 253 5.94 5.03 -11.08
N GLN A 254 5.55 3.75 -11.01
CA GLN A 254 6.43 2.67 -11.43
C GLN A 254 6.46 2.59 -12.97
N LEU A 255 7.66 2.46 -13.53
CA LEU A 255 7.85 2.11 -14.94
C LEU A 255 8.20 0.62 -14.99
N TYR A 256 7.34 -0.16 -15.63
CA TYR A 256 7.46 -1.62 -15.69
C TYR A 256 7.11 -2.20 -17.06
N THR A 257 6.66 -1.39 -18.01
CA THR A 257 6.32 -1.88 -19.35
C THR A 257 7.62 -2.18 -20.09
N PRO A 258 7.87 -3.43 -20.53
CA PRO A 258 9.12 -3.76 -21.22
C PRO A 258 9.29 -2.95 -22.51
N ASP A 259 10.51 -2.49 -22.78
CA ASP A 259 10.87 -1.70 -23.98
C ASP A 259 12.20 -2.19 -24.60
N GLY A 260 12.43 -3.51 -24.52
CA GLY A 260 13.67 -4.17 -24.92
C GLY A 260 14.50 -4.66 -23.74
N THR A 261 15.64 -5.29 -24.03
CA THR A 261 16.55 -5.84 -23.02
C THR A 261 17.07 -4.73 -22.10
N GLY A 262 16.87 -4.88 -20.78
CA GLY A 262 17.30 -3.90 -19.78
C GLY A 262 16.49 -2.59 -19.81
N LYS A 263 15.42 -2.52 -20.59
CA LYS A 263 14.65 -1.29 -20.82
C LYS A 263 13.21 -1.42 -20.37
N VAL A 264 12.72 -0.38 -19.70
CA VAL A 264 11.31 -0.18 -19.41
C VAL A 264 10.85 1.18 -19.87
N LYS A 265 9.55 1.31 -20.08
CA LYS A 265 8.90 2.58 -20.36
C LYS A 265 7.73 2.83 -19.42
N SER A 266 7.34 4.09 -19.34
CA SER A 266 6.01 4.48 -18.88
C SER A 266 4.94 3.92 -19.82
N TYR A 267 3.69 4.04 -19.42
CA TYR A 267 2.60 3.92 -20.40
C TYR A 267 2.77 4.96 -21.51
N ASP A 268 2.30 4.59 -22.69
CA ASP A 268 2.42 5.42 -23.88
C ASP A 268 1.67 6.74 -23.70
N ASN A 269 2.36 7.86 -23.87
CA ASN A 269 1.80 9.21 -23.78
C ASN A 269 1.04 9.50 -22.47
N MET A 270 1.58 9.07 -21.32
CA MET A 270 0.94 9.29 -20.02
C MET A 270 1.77 10.12 -19.04
N MET A 271 3.07 10.30 -19.27
CA MET A 271 3.90 11.10 -18.37
C MET A 271 3.75 12.60 -18.66
N PRO A 272 3.49 13.45 -17.64
CA PRO A 272 3.34 14.88 -17.83
C PRO A 272 4.68 15.58 -18.12
N ILE A 273 4.80 16.22 -19.28
CA ILE A 273 5.93 17.07 -19.64
C ILE A 273 6.02 18.25 -18.65
N GLY A 274 7.25 18.60 -18.26
CA GLY A 274 7.56 19.67 -17.31
C GLY A 274 7.55 19.23 -15.84
N SER A 275 7.13 18.00 -15.53
CA SER A 275 7.19 17.50 -14.16
C SER A 275 8.64 17.30 -13.71
N GLU A 276 8.99 17.98 -12.61
CA GLU A 276 10.25 17.77 -11.89
C GLU A 276 10.14 16.56 -10.95
N GLY A 277 11.22 15.79 -10.84
CA GLY A 277 11.27 14.68 -9.91
C GLY A 277 12.55 13.88 -10.01
N ARG A 278 12.55 12.74 -9.34
CA ARG A 278 13.66 11.78 -9.33
C ARG A 278 13.25 10.53 -10.08
N MET A 279 13.99 10.20 -11.14
CA MET A 279 13.96 8.87 -11.73
C MET A 279 14.95 7.99 -10.94
N LEU A 280 14.48 6.88 -10.39
CA LEU A 280 15.31 6.00 -9.59
C LEU A 280 15.06 4.54 -9.94
N SER A 281 16.07 3.72 -9.68
CA SER A 281 16.00 2.27 -9.77
C SER A 281 16.70 1.65 -8.57
N PHE A 282 16.13 0.57 -8.05
CA PHE A 282 16.79 -0.27 -7.07
C PHE A 282 16.56 -1.74 -7.38
N SER A 283 17.55 -2.57 -7.05
CA SER A 283 17.47 -4.03 -7.24
C SER A 283 17.97 -4.76 -6.01
N ILE A 284 17.26 -5.84 -5.65
CA ILE A 284 17.67 -6.77 -4.60
C ILE A 284 17.72 -8.16 -5.19
N LYS A 285 18.93 -8.70 -5.34
CA LYS A 285 19.16 -10.01 -5.94
C LYS A 285 20.26 -10.73 -5.20
N ASP A 286 20.01 -11.98 -4.81
CA ASP A 286 20.98 -12.88 -4.19
C ASP A 286 21.71 -12.24 -2.98
N GLY A 287 20.99 -11.48 -2.16
CA GLY A 287 21.56 -10.79 -0.98
C GLY A 287 22.30 -9.49 -1.27
N LYS A 288 22.36 -9.06 -2.54
CA LYS A 288 23.02 -7.83 -2.94
C LYS A 288 22.01 -6.73 -3.25
N PHE A 289 22.40 -5.51 -2.91
CA PHE A 289 21.58 -4.31 -3.08
C PHE A 289 22.21 -3.41 -4.12
N TYR A 290 21.38 -2.84 -4.98
CA TYR A 290 21.81 -1.96 -6.03
C TYR A 290 20.90 -0.74 -6.09
N TYR A 291 21.47 0.43 -6.37
CA TYR A 291 20.71 1.68 -6.46
C TYR A 291 21.29 2.62 -7.52
N ALA A 292 20.41 3.35 -8.19
CA ALA A 292 20.73 4.49 -9.04
C ALA A 292 19.58 5.50 -8.98
N ALA A 293 19.90 6.78 -9.10
CA ALA A 293 18.91 7.83 -9.24
C ALA A 293 19.45 9.02 -10.00
N GLN A 294 18.55 9.75 -10.65
CA GLN A 294 18.81 10.98 -11.37
C GLN A 294 17.65 11.97 -11.15
N GLU A 295 17.98 13.22 -10.84
CA GLU A 295 17.02 14.33 -10.85
C GLU A 295 16.71 14.68 -12.32
N ILE A 296 15.43 14.82 -12.64
CA ILE A 296 14.96 15.07 -14.00
C ILE A 296 13.84 16.12 -14.04
N THR A 297 13.71 16.75 -15.19
CA THR A 297 12.46 17.39 -15.64
C THR A 297 11.98 16.61 -16.85
N ILE A 298 10.72 16.17 -16.86
CA ILE A 298 10.18 15.37 -17.96
C ILE A 298 10.13 16.21 -19.24
N SER A 299 10.79 15.73 -20.30
CA SER A 299 10.77 16.34 -21.64
C SER A 299 10.12 15.39 -22.66
N ALA A 300 9.78 15.91 -23.84
CA ALA A 300 9.18 15.10 -24.90
C ALA A 300 10.12 13.96 -25.35
N ASN A 301 9.58 12.75 -25.45
CA ASN A 301 10.27 11.51 -25.85
C ASN A 301 11.55 11.23 -25.05
N GLN A 302 11.54 11.55 -23.76
CA GLN A 302 12.73 11.43 -22.93
C GLN A 302 13.21 9.98 -22.81
N ASN A 303 14.51 9.80 -23.00
CA ASN A 303 15.24 8.58 -22.67
C ASN A 303 16.24 8.85 -21.55
N ILE A 304 16.27 7.97 -20.56
CA ILE A 304 17.14 8.08 -19.38
C ILE A 304 17.95 6.79 -19.28
N THR A 305 19.23 6.90 -18.95
CA THR A 305 20.06 5.73 -18.60
C THR A 305 20.37 5.77 -17.11
N LEU A 306 20.05 4.69 -16.41
CA LEU A 306 20.44 4.47 -15.02
C LEU A 306 21.49 3.35 -14.96
N THR A 307 22.62 3.65 -14.34
CA THR A 307 23.66 2.66 -14.05
C THR A 307 23.66 2.37 -12.55
N LEU A 308 23.25 1.15 -12.20
CA LEU A 308 23.16 0.68 -10.83
C LEU A 308 24.55 0.48 -10.20
N SER A 309 24.74 1.00 -8.99
CA SER A 309 25.92 0.69 -8.18
C SER A 309 25.54 -0.25 -7.05
N GLU A 310 26.38 -1.26 -6.78
CA GLU A 310 26.22 -2.11 -5.59
C GLU A 310 26.33 -1.23 -4.33
N THR A 311 25.45 -1.46 -3.37
CA THR A 311 25.30 -0.66 -2.16
C THR A 311 24.79 -1.53 -1.01
N THR A 312 24.38 -0.93 0.11
CA THR A 312 23.87 -1.64 1.29
C THR A 312 22.35 -1.53 1.42
N GLU A 313 21.74 -2.47 2.15
CA GLU A 313 20.31 -2.41 2.52
C GLU A 313 19.95 -1.07 3.18
N ALA A 314 20.82 -0.60 4.09
CA ALA A 314 20.63 0.66 4.81
C ALA A 314 20.69 1.88 3.88
N ALA A 315 21.55 1.87 2.86
CA ALA A 315 21.64 2.95 1.88
C ALA A 315 20.39 3.03 0.99
N VAL A 316 19.86 1.89 0.53
CA VAL A 316 18.59 1.84 -0.22
C VAL A 316 17.44 2.35 0.65
N GLN A 317 17.35 1.91 1.90
CA GLN A 317 16.34 2.38 2.85
C GLN A 317 16.43 3.89 3.07
N ALA A 318 17.63 4.43 3.33
CA ALA A 318 17.84 5.87 3.51
C ALA A 318 17.44 6.66 2.27
N ALA A 319 17.77 6.17 1.07
CA ALA A 319 17.39 6.80 -0.18
C ALA A 319 15.86 6.84 -0.37
N ILE A 320 15.16 5.74 -0.11
CA ILE A 320 13.70 5.67 -0.20
C ILE A 320 13.03 6.54 0.87
N ASN A 321 13.52 6.50 2.12
CA ASN A 321 13.01 7.34 3.21
C ASN A 321 13.17 8.83 2.95
N SER A 322 14.25 9.23 2.26
CA SER A 322 14.48 10.63 1.89
C SER A 322 13.37 11.22 1.00
N LEU A 323 12.58 10.36 0.34
CA LEU A 323 11.51 10.76 -0.55
C LEU A 323 10.24 11.22 0.18
N ASP A 324 10.09 11.00 1.49
CA ASP A 324 8.86 11.38 2.20
C ASP A 324 8.66 12.90 2.32
N ASN A 325 9.74 13.68 2.19
CA ASN A 325 9.72 15.14 2.24
C ASN A 325 10.25 15.79 0.94
N TYR A 326 10.27 15.02 -0.16
CA TYR A 326 10.80 15.43 -1.46
C TYR A 326 9.73 16.02 -2.38
#